data_AF-A0A2E1EQJ2-F1
#
_entry.id   AF-A0A2E1EQJ2-F1
#
_cell.length_a   1.000
_cell.length_b   1.000
_cell.length_c   1.000
_cell.angle_alpha   90.00
_cell.angle_beta   90.00
_cell.angle_gamma   90.00
#
_symmetry.space_group_name_H-M   'P 1'
#
loop_
_entity.id
_entity.type
_entity.pdbx_description
1 polymer ?
#
loop_
_entity_poly.entity_id
_entity_poly.type
_entity_poly.pdbx_seq_one_letter_code
_entity_poly.pdbx_strand_id
1 'polypeptide(L)'
;MNFKTFIYFFLLIQLFGCKYSNNDNPNILIFLTDDQGWGDLSINGNPNLSTPNIDEIAKNGARFERFYVSPVCSPTRAELLTGKFFLRSGVKGVTKGYERMNVDHKLISDFFKEKKYRTGLFGKWHNGSQPPYHPNSRGFEEFYGFTAGHWGNYFNPILEKNGKIINGKGYISDDITNNAISFIKKSEEPFFTFVSYNTPHSPMQVPESYVSNKKIIKQGRYAEKENIRKTEAALGMVENLDYNVGKVIDSLKKYDLYKNTIIIFFSDNGPNGNRWNNDLKEKKGSTNEGGVRVPFFIQWPSKIKKGIKINQITSVMDIFPTLVELTNNSSNIEFDGKSFNQYLEDPYLKDNDRKIFSYWRNKISVRNNNFILDNNDDLFNLNNDHKQEFRVNENFINDYKELKKAKEQWKDSLVVPYNKLISKRRFTINYTDLIDTHLPARDAEITGILKRSSIHANCSFIENWKNENDYIYWDLDVLNSGKANIDLYYTLPENSKGTEIAIEYENQIIYKTIDDFYDPKLIGMEKDFVKRTESYTKEFKRINIGDLYFKKGLSTLKIKTTKKIGEKSIDFRLLILKKYNEKSS
;
A
#
# COMPACT_ATOMS: atom_id res chain seq x y z
N MET A 1 -14.47 67.38 11.82
CA MET A 1 -13.99 66.08 11.29
C MET A 1 -14.72 65.83 9.98
N ASN A 2 -14.00 65.89 8.84
CA ASN A 2 -14.62 65.95 7.52
C ASN A 2 -15.26 64.60 7.12
N PHE A 3 -16.46 64.65 6.56
CA PHE A 3 -17.24 63.49 6.11
C PHE A 3 -16.45 62.58 5.13
N LYS A 4 -15.49 63.16 4.39
CA LYS A 4 -14.56 62.44 3.51
C LYS A 4 -13.60 61.50 4.27
N THR A 5 -13.20 61.82 5.50
CA THR A 5 -12.29 60.97 6.30
C THR A 5 -13.00 59.72 6.82
N PHE A 6 -14.31 59.79 7.07
CA PHE A 6 -15.11 58.65 7.52
C PHE A 6 -15.33 57.61 6.39
N ILE A 7 -15.47 58.08 5.14
CA ILE A 7 -15.62 57.23 3.96
C ILE A 7 -14.33 56.45 3.66
N TYR A 8 -13.15 57.07 3.83
CA TYR A 8 -11.88 56.35 3.67
C TYR A 8 -11.64 55.29 4.76
N PHE A 9 -12.11 55.52 5.98
CA PHE A 9 -12.00 54.53 7.07
C PHE A 9 -12.96 53.34 6.85
N PHE A 10 -14.15 53.57 6.27
CA PHE A 10 -15.09 52.51 5.93
C PHE A 10 -14.66 51.68 4.71
N LEU A 11 -14.01 52.31 3.73
CA LEU A 11 -13.42 51.62 2.56
C LEU A 11 -12.16 50.79 2.92
N LEU A 12 -11.40 51.20 3.95
CA LEU A 12 -10.26 50.41 4.45
C LEU A 12 -10.70 49.17 5.25
N ILE A 13 -11.84 49.22 5.95
CA ILE A 13 -12.37 48.06 6.68
C ILE A 13 -12.94 46.99 5.72
N GLN A 14 -13.41 47.36 4.52
CA GLN A 14 -13.81 46.36 3.51
C GLN A 14 -12.63 45.66 2.82
N LEU A 15 -11.42 46.23 2.85
CA LEU A 15 -10.22 45.58 2.31
C LEU A 15 -9.55 44.61 3.32
N PHE A 16 -9.96 44.63 4.58
CA PHE A 16 -9.60 43.64 5.61
C PHE A 16 -10.77 42.69 5.95
N GLY A 17 -11.77 42.60 5.08
CA GLY A 17 -12.62 41.43 5.04
C GLY A 17 -11.75 40.25 4.58
N CYS A 18 -11.13 39.54 5.53
CA CYS A 18 -10.64 38.20 5.30
C CYS A 18 -11.77 37.48 4.56
N LYS A 19 -11.55 37.17 3.27
CA LYS A 19 -12.26 36.08 2.63
C LYS A 19 -11.91 34.85 3.47
N TYR A 20 -12.71 34.59 4.50
CA TYR A 20 -13.01 33.22 4.87
C TYR A 20 -13.59 32.62 3.61
N SER A 21 -12.69 32.10 2.77
CA SER A 21 -13.04 31.05 1.84
C SER A 21 -13.64 29.98 2.72
N ASN A 22 -14.97 29.98 2.87
CA ASN A 22 -15.71 28.77 3.17
C ASN A 22 -15.36 27.86 2.00
N ASN A 23 -14.25 27.13 2.12
CA ASN A 23 -13.86 26.18 1.12
C ASN A 23 -14.84 25.04 1.32
N ASP A 24 -15.94 25.09 0.58
CA ASP A 24 -17.02 24.10 0.67
C ASP A 24 -16.53 22.68 0.32
N ASN A 25 -15.33 22.59 -0.26
CA ASN A 25 -14.65 21.34 -0.55
C ASN A 25 -14.28 20.59 0.75
N PRO A 26 -14.78 19.35 0.94
CA PRO A 26 -14.44 18.58 2.12
C PRO A 26 -12.99 18.10 2.07
N ASN A 27 -12.39 17.90 3.24
CA ASN A 27 -11.18 17.08 3.34
C ASN A 27 -11.50 15.61 3.01
N ILE A 28 -10.50 14.86 2.59
CA ILE A 28 -10.60 13.43 2.30
C ILE A 28 -9.54 12.69 3.10
N LEU A 29 -9.96 11.70 3.88
CA LEU A 29 -9.12 10.85 4.68
C LEU A 29 -9.45 9.39 4.39
N ILE A 30 -8.46 8.64 3.90
CA ILE A 30 -8.58 7.21 3.65
C ILE A 30 -7.66 6.46 4.61
N PHE A 31 -8.24 5.55 5.39
CA PHE A 31 -7.53 4.51 6.12
C PHE A 31 -7.56 3.21 5.32
N LEU A 32 -6.38 2.64 5.08
CA LEU A 32 -6.22 1.32 4.50
C LEU A 32 -5.39 0.43 5.40
N THR A 33 -5.92 -0.73 5.75
CA THR A 33 -5.24 -1.77 6.53
C THR A 33 -4.66 -2.86 5.62
N ASP A 34 -3.71 -3.65 6.11
CA ASP A 34 -2.98 -4.66 5.32
C ASP A 34 -3.20 -6.05 5.93
N ASP A 35 -3.85 -6.96 5.19
CA ASP A 35 -4.21 -8.31 5.66
C ASP A 35 -5.23 -8.36 6.82
N GLN A 36 -6.09 -7.36 6.96
CA GLN A 36 -7.21 -7.41 7.91
C GLN A 36 -8.41 -8.13 7.26
N GLY A 37 -8.93 -9.16 7.92
CA GLY A 37 -10.11 -9.88 7.44
C GLY A 37 -11.42 -9.15 7.76
N TRP A 38 -12.50 -9.57 7.10
CA TRP A 38 -13.87 -9.19 7.46
C TRP A 38 -14.16 -9.45 8.93
N GLY A 39 -13.77 -10.62 9.44
CA GLY A 39 -14.01 -10.97 10.84
C GLY A 39 -13.13 -10.22 11.85
N ASP A 40 -12.13 -9.45 11.44
CA ASP A 40 -11.19 -8.79 12.37
C ASP A 40 -11.75 -7.44 12.88
N LEU A 41 -13.04 -7.36 13.24
CA LEU A 41 -13.69 -6.15 13.80
C LEU A 41 -14.80 -6.54 14.78
N SER A 42 -14.97 -5.77 15.87
CA SER A 42 -16.04 -6.02 16.84
C SER A 42 -17.44 -5.80 16.25
N ILE A 43 -17.65 -4.78 15.40
CA ILE A 43 -18.94 -4.57 14.71
C ILE A 43 -19.33 -5.71 13.77
N ASN A 44 -18.40 -6.58 13.40
CA ASN A 44 -18.68 -7.78 12.61
C ASN A 44 -18.98 -8.99 13.49
N GLY A 45 -19.05 -8.83 14.81
CA GLY A 45 -19.43 -9.90 15.76
C GLY A 45 -18.25 -10.76 16.20
N ASN A 46 -17.02 -10.23 16.18
CA ASN A 46 -15.84 -10.89 16.72
C ASN A 46 -15.63 -10.50 18.20
N PRO A 47 -15.77 -11.44 19.15
CA PRO A 47 -15.56 -11.17 20.58
C PRO A 47 -14.08 -11.19 20.99
N ASN A 48 -13.15 -11.53 20.09
CA ASN A 48 -11.72 -11.71 20.43
C ASN A 48 -10.94 -10.38 20.47
N LEU A 49 -11.56 -9.27 20.10
CA LEU A 49 -10.96 -7.94 20.07
C LEU A 49 -12.01 -6.83 20.28
N SER A 50 -11.53 -5.61 20.54
CA SER A 50 -12.37 -4.41 20.61
C SER A 50 -11.90 -3.35 19.63
N THR A 51 -12.77 -2.89 18.73
CA THR A 51 -12.46 -1.85 17.74
C THR A 51 -13.46 -0.68 17.78
N PRO A 52 -13.61 0.00 18.94
CA PRO A 52 -14.65 1.02 19.10
C PRO A 52 -14.51 2.20 18.12
N ASN A 53 -13.30 2.65 17.80
CA ASN A 53 -13.12 3.83 16.96
C ASN A 53 -13.46 3.55 15.49
N ILE A 54 -13.05 2.40 14.97
CA ILE A 54 -13.39 1.93 13.62
C ILE A 54 -14.89 1.64 13.54
N ASP A 55 -15.45 0.99 14.57
CA ASP A 55 -16.89 0.71 14.65
C ASP A 55 -17.72 2.00 14.61
N GLU A 56 -17.25 3.09 15.23
CA GLU A 56 -17.92 4.39 15.18
C GLU A 56 -17.93 5.03 13.79
N ILE A 57 -16.92 4.78 12.93
CA ILE A 57 -16.97 5.23 11.52
C ILE A 57 -18.15 4.57 10.81
N ALA A 58 -18.34 3.26 11.00
CA ALA A 58 -19.43 2.51 10.42
C ALA A 58 -20.80 2.96 10.97
N LYS A 59 -20.94 3.10 12.30
CA LYS A 59 -22.20 3.49 12.94
C LYS A 59 -22.60 4.93 12.62
N ASN A 60 -21.64 5.85 12.52
CA ASN A 60 -21.92 7.25 12.22
C ASN A 60 -21.84 7.59 10.71
N GLY A 61 -21.79 6.58 9.85
CA GLY A 61 -21.76 6.72 8.40
C GLY A 61 -22.51 5.58 7.70
N ALA A 62 -21.95 5.12 6.59
CA ALA A 62 -22.43 4.00 5.81
C ALA A 62 -21.45 2.83 5.87
N ARG A 63 -22.00 1.63 6.06
CA ARG A 63 -21.28 0.35 6.00
C ARG A 63 -21.77 -0.47 4.81
N PHE A 64 -20.83 -1.03 4.07
CA PHE A 64 -21.12 -1.86 2.91
C PHE A 64 -20.96 -3.33 3.28
N GLU A 65 -22.03 -4.11 3.14
CA GLU A 65 -22.01 -5.53 3.48
C GLU A 65 -21.23 -6.35 2.46
N ARG A 66 -21.15 -5.89 1.20
CA ARG A 66 -20.49 -6.60 0.09
C ARG A 66 -19.59 -5.67 -0.72
N PHE A 67 -18.45 -5.33 -0.15
CA PHE A 67 -17.40 -4.54 -0.78
C PHE A 67 -16.19 -5.42 -1.14
N TYR A 68 -15.69 -5.26 -2.37
CA TYR A 68 -14.74 -6.18 -2.97
C TYR A 68 -13.44 -5.52 -3.43
N VAL A 69 -12.33 -6.16 -3.07
CA VAL A 69 -10.96 -5.81 -3.42
C VAL A 69 -10.30 -6.92 -4.24
N SER A 70 -9.07 -6.70 -4.68
CA SER A 70 -8.25 -7.76 -5.25
C SER A 70 -7.74 -8.72 -4.17
N PRO A 71 -7.38 -9.99 -4.51
CA PRO A 71 -6.94 -10.99 -3.52
C PRO A 71 -5.63 -10.68 -2.78
N VAL A 72 -4.90 -9.65 -3.20
CA VAL A 72 -3.59 -9.24 -2.67
C VAL A 72 -3.39 -7.72 -2.78
N CYS A 73 -2.47 -7.23 -1.97
CA CYS A 73 -2.18 -5.81 -1.71
C CYS A 73 -1.91 -4.92 -2.94
N SER A 74 -0.84 -5.12 -3.74
CA SER A 74 -0.49 -4.17 -4.83
C SER A 74 -1.61 -3.99 -5.88
N PRO A 75 -2.28 -5.07 -6.34
CA PRO A 75 -3.49 -4.95 -7.16
C PRO A 75 -4.58 -4.07 -6.56
N THR A 76 -4.99 -4.29 -5.31
CA THR A 76 -6.04 -3.48 -4.66
C THR A 76 -5.65 -2.01 -4.59
N ARG A 77 -4.39 -1.73 -4.26
CA ARG A 77 -3.88 -0.37 -4.17
C ARG A 77 -3.88 0.31 -5.54
N ALA A 78 -3.53 -0.41 -6.61
CA ALA A 78 -3.64 0.13 -7.97
C ALA A 78 -5.09 0.40 -8.38
N GLU A 79 -6.03 -0.48 -8.00
CA GLU A 79 -7.46 -0.29 -8.28
C GLU A 79 -8.04 0.92 -7.54
N LEU A 80 -7.66 1.14 -6.28
CA LEU A 80 -7.98 2.36 -5.54
C LEU A 80 -7.45 3.61 -6.25
N LEU A 81 -6.16 3.60 -6.59
CA LEU A 81 -5.46 4.78 -7.09
C LEU A 81 -5.92 5.18 -8.49
N THR A 82 -6.40 4.23 -9.31
CA THR A 82 -6.76 4.47 -10.71
C THR A 82 -8.26 4.41 -10.98
N GLY A 83 -9.06 3.77 -10.11
CA GLY A 83 -10.46 3.45 -10.40
C GLY A 83 -10.65 2.46 -11.56
N LYS A 84 -9.58 1.72 -11.91
CA LYS A 84 -9.53 0.75 -13.02
C LYS A 84 -9.04 -0.60 -12.52
N PHE A 85 -9.44 -1.68 -13.18
CA PHE A 85 -9.03 -3.03 -12.81
C PHE A 85 -7.51 -3.19 -12.95
N PHE A 86 -6.87 -3.83 -11.98
CA PHE A 86 -5.41 -3.74 -11.85
C PHE A 86 -4.62 -4.23 -13.09
N LEU A 87 -5.17 -5.17 -13.87
CA LEU A 87 -4.53 -5.65 -15.11
C LEU A 87 -4.37 -4.52 -16.15
N ARG A 88 -5.29 -3.55 -16.19
CA ARG A 88 -5.17 -2.35 -17.05
C ARG A 88 -4.12 -1.37 -16.52
N SER A 89 -3.87 -1.38 -15.22
CA SER A 89 -2.83 -0.57 -14.58
C SER A 89 -1.42 -1.12 -14.81
N GLY A 90 -1.31 -2.34 -15.35
CA GLY A 90 -0.04 -3.00 -15.65
C GLY A 90 0.66 -3.65 -14.46
N VAL A 91 0.05 -3.62 -13.27
CA VAL A 91 0.49 -4.38 -12.09
C VAL A 91 0.33 -5.87 -12.36
N LYS A 92 1.39 -6.63 -12.06
CA LYS A 92 1.50 -8.07 -12.35
C LYS A 92 1.78 -8.96 -11.15
N GLY A 93 2.12 -8.35 -10.02
CA GLY A 93 2.60 -9.05 -8.84
C GLY A 93 2.80 -8.11 -7.68
N VAL A 94 3.50 -8.60 -6.65
CA VAL A 94 3.68 -7.89 -5.37
C VAL A 94 5.16 -7.66 -5.00
N THR A 95 6.09 -8.00 -5.89
CA THR A 95 7.53 -7.88 -5.66
C THR A 95 8.28 -8.00 -6.98
N LYS A 96 9.60 -7.75 -6.96
CA LYS A 96 10.52 -7.88 -8.12
C LYS A 96 10.18 -6.93 -9.27
N GLY A 97 9.57 -5.79 -8.96
CA GLY A 97 9.13 -4.79 -9.94
C GLY A 97 7.80 -5.11 -10.63
N TYR A 98 7.16 -6.24 -10.30
CA TYR A 98 5.84 -6.58 -10.83
C TYR A 98 4.72 -5.79 -10.17
N GLU A 99 4.97 -5.16 -9.02
CA GLU A 99 4.02 -4.27 -8.34
C GLU A 99 3.88 -2.89 -8.99
N ARG A 100 4.71 -2.56 -9.98
CA ARG A 100 4.72 -1.24 -10.64
C ARG A 100 3.45 -0.98 -11.44
N MET A 101 2.84 0.15 -11.14
CA MET A 101 1.70 0.67 -11.86
C MET A 101 2.15 1.59 -13.00
N ASN A 102 1.58 1.45 -14.21
CA ASN A 102 1.92 2.29 -15.36
C ASN A 102 1.79 3.78 -15.02
N VAL A 103 2.63 4.59 -15.65
CA VAL A 103 2.81 6.02 -15.35
C VAL A 103 1.83 6.92 -16.11
N ASP A 104 1.14 6.38 -17.11
CA ASP A 104 0.13 7.03 -17.94
C ASP A 104 -1.23 7.18 -17.24
N HIS A 105 -1.47 6.43 -16.15
CA HIS A 105 -2.67 6.60 -15.34
C HIS A 105 -2.55 7.82 -14.44
N LYS A 106 -3.49 8.75 -14.62
CA LYS A 106 -3.78 9.82 -13.68
C LYS A 106 -4.37 9.24 -12.40
N LEU A 107 -3.69 9.43 -11.27
CA LEU A 107 -4.12 8.86 -10.00
C LEU A 107 -5.10 9.76 -9.26
N ILE A 108 -5.78 9.19 -8.27
CA ILE A 108 -6.62 9.93 -7.32
C ILE A 108 -5.86 11.07 -6.63
N SER A 109 -4.59 10.85 -6.30
CA SER A 109 -3.68 11.85 -5.75
C SER A 109 -3.39 12.97 -6.75
N ASP A 110 -3.09 12.64 -8.01
CA ASP A 110 -2.88 13.65 -9.07
C ASP A 110 -4.15 14.48 -9.29
N PHE A 111 -5.31 13.83 -9.34
CA PHE A 111 -6.60 14.48 -9.49
C PHE A 111 -6.86 15.49 -8.37
N PHE A 112 -6.75 15.08 -7.11
CA PHE A 112 -6.99 15.99 -5.99
C PHE A 112 -5.94 17.09 -5.88
N LYS A 113 -4.67 16.80 -6.21
CA LYS A 113 -3.63 17.82 -6.31
C LYS A 113 -3.99 18.91 -7.34
N GLU A 114 -4.48 18.53 -8.52
CA GLU A 114 -4.98 19.50 -9.52
C GLU A 114 -6.19 20.30 -9.02
N LYS A 115 -7.01 19.73 -8.13
CA LYS A 115 -8.10 20.43 -7.44
C LYS A 115 -7.62 21.24 -6.23
N LYS A 116 -6.31 21.48 -6.12
CA LYS A 116 -5.66 22.28 -5.06
C LYS A 116 -5.78 21.66 -3.67
N TYR A 117 -5.93 20.34 -3.60
CA TYR A 117 -5.80 19.65 -2.33
C TYR A 117 -4.33 19.46 -1.99
N ARG A 118 -4.00 19.59 -0.70
CA ARG A 118 -2.75 19.07 -0.14
C ARG A 118 -2.79 17.55 -0.17
N THR A 119 -1.78 16.88 -0.73
CA THR A 119 -1.79 15.41 -0.83
C THR A 119 -0.71 14.75 0.01
N GLY A 120 -1.10 13.78 0.84
CA GLY A 120 -0.18 13.08 1.75
C GLY A 120 -0.41 11.57 1.78
N LEU A 121 0.66 10.79 1.71
CA LEU A 121 0.64 9.34 1.94
C LEU A 121 1.49 8.98 3.15
N PHE A 122 0.89 8.25 4.09
CA PHE A 122 1.54 7.83 5.33
C PHE A 122 1.48 6.31 5.44
N GLY A 123 2.64 5.64 5.35
CA GLY A 123 2.80 4.19 5.49
C GLY A 123 3.17 3.47 4.18
N LYS A 124 2.50 2.35 3.91
CA LYS A 124 2.81 1.44 2.81
C LYS A 124 2.33 2.01 1.47
N TRP A 125 3.22 2.08 0.48
CA TRP A 125 2.86 2.45 -0.90
C TRP A 125 2.54 1.23 -1.76
N HIS A 126 3.57 0.42 -2.06
CA HIS A 126 3.49 -0.86 -2.76
C HIS A 126 3.01 -0.83 -4.23
N ASN A 127 3.20 0.28 -4.96
CA ASN A 127 2.95 0.37 -6.41
C ASN A 127 4.16 0.86 -7.24
N GLY A 128 5.37 0.58 -6.72
CA GLY A 128 6.66 0.87 -7.36
C GLY A 128 7.51 1.85 -6.53
N SER A 129 8.83 1.64 -6.50
CA SER A 129 9.73 2.37 -5.60
C SER A 129 10.52 3.47 -6.28
N GLN A 130 11.05 3.19 -7.47
CA GLN A 130 11.90 4.15 -8.20
C GLN A 130 11.03 5.19 -8.92
N PRO A 131 11.38 6.48 -8.91
CA PRO A 131 10.73 7.47 -9.77
C PRO A 131 10.74 7.04 -11.25
N PRO A 132 9.65 7.29 -12.02
CA PRO A 132 8.45 8.04 -11.66
C PRO A 132 7.40 7.23 -10.86
N TYR A 133 7.67 6.00 -10.41
CA TYR A 133 6.68 5.19 -9.66
C TYR A 133 6.58 5.56 -8.17
N HIS A 134 7.52 6.35 -7.66
CA HIS A 134 7.57 6.83 -6.28
C HIS A 134 6.34 7.68 -5.93
N PRO A 135 5.76 7.62 -4.70
CA PRO A 135 4.60 8.45 -4.31
C PRO A 135 4.71 9.92 -4.68
N ASN A 136 5.88 10.54 -4.48
CA ASN A 136 6.05 11.96 -4.80
C ASN A 136 6.07 12.30 -6.30
N SER A 137 6.29 11.30 -7.16
CA SER A 137 6.13 11.44 -8.61
C SER A 137 4.72 11.06 -9.08
N ARG A 138 3.84 10.65 -8.15
CA ARG A 138 2.50 10.09 -8.39
C ARG A 138 1.44 10.85 -7.59
N GLY A 139 1.58 12.17 -7.57
CA GLY A 139 0.57 13.08 -7.03
C GLY A 139 0.59 13.31 -5.53
N PHE A 140 1.45 12.65 -4.75
CA PHE A 140 1.57 12.90 -3.30
C PHE A 140 2.66 13.93 -2.99
N GLU A 141 2.32 15.03 -2.35
CA GLU A 141 3.31 16.05 -1.96
C GLU A 141 4.13 15.64 -0.75
N GLU A 142 3.49 15.03 0.26
CA GLU A 142 4.17 14.44 1.42
C GLU A 142 4.08 12.91 1.35
N PHE A 143 5.22 12.24 1.53
CA PHE A 143 5.31 10.81 1.73
C PHE A 143 6.13 10.54 2.98
N TYR A 144 5.58 9.73 3.89
CA TYR A 144 6.27 9.19 5.05
C TYR A 144 5.94 7.71 5.19
N GLY A 145 6.90 6.81 5.00
CA GLY A 145 6.65 5.37 5.12
C GLY A 145 7.63 4.53 4.33
N PHE A 146 7.13 3.56 3.56
CA PHE A 146 7.97 2.67 2.76
C PHE A 146 7.28 2.20 1.49
N THR A 147 8.08 1.93 0.46
CA THR A 147 7.60 1.57 -0.88
C THR A 147 7.50 0.07 -1.14
N ALA A 148 8.06 -0.75 -0.25
CA ALA A 148 8.05 -2.21 -0.33
C ALA A 148 6.68 -2.81 -0.02
N GLY A 149 6.50 -4.09 -0.35
CA GLY A 149 5.26 -4.81 -0.04
C GLY A 149 5.11 -5.36 1.37
N HIS A 150 6.19 -5.34 2.12
CA HIS A 150 6.31 -5.86 3.48
C HIS A 150 7.47 -5.14 4.15
N TRP A 151 7.40 -5.00 5.48
CA TRP A 151 8.47 -4.39 6.27
C TRP A 151 9.00 -5.34 7.34
N GLY A 152 10.32 -5.43 7.46
CA GLY A 152 10.99 -6.46 8.25
C GLY A 152 11.09 -6.17 9.76
N ASN A 153 10.73 -4.99 10.25
CA ASN A 153 10.69 -4.72 11.69
C ASN A 153 9.72 -3.59 11.97
N TYR A 154 8.92 -3.69 13.03
CA TYR A 154 7.86 -2.72 13.35
C TYR A 154 8.23 -1.79 14.51
N PHE A 155 9.40 -1.97 15.12
CA PHE A 155 9.91 -1.12 16.19
C PHE A 155 11.15 -0.36 15.73
N ASN A 156 11.09 0.97 15.75
CA ASN A 156 12.10 1.88 15.21
C ASN A 156 12.56 1.49 13.78
N PRO A 157 11.62 1.26 12.84
CA PRO A 157 11.97 0.84 11.49
C PRO A 157 12.78 1.90 10.74
N ILE A 158 13.67 1.49 9.85
CA ILE A 158 14.10 2.37 8.75
C ILE A 158 12.84 2.71 7.93
N LEU A 159 12.66 3.97 7.56
CA LEU A 159 11.56 4.45 6.73
C LEU A 159 12.10 5.47 5.73
N GLU A 160 11.19 6.08 4.99
CA GLU A 160 11.48 7.13 4.03
C GLU A 160 10.58 8.34 4.28
N LYS A 161 11.15 9.53 4.14
CA LYS A 161 10.43 10.79 4.04
C LYS A 161 10.84 11.51 2.76
N ASN A 162 9.91 11.66 1.83
CA ASN A 162 10.11 12.32 0.53
C ASN A 162 11.43 11.95 -0.18
N GLY A 163 11.70 10.66 -0.40
CA GLY A 163 12.95 10.21 -1.02
C GLY A 163 14.10 9.94 -0.06
N LYS A 164 14.06 10.47 1.17
CA LYS A 164 15.19 10.41 2.10
C LYS A 164 14.97 9.35 3.16
N ILE A 165 15.99 8.52 3.36
CA ILE A 165 15.99 7.50 4.42
C ILE A 165 16.01 8.17 5.78
N ILE A 166 15.14 7.69 6.67
CA ILE A 166 15.02 8.12 8.07
C ILE A 166 14.88 6.89 8.98
N ASN A 167 15.01 7.11 10.28
CA ASN A 167 14.65 6.12 11.30
C ASN A 167 13.31 6.53 11.93
N GLY A 168 12.30 5.66 11.77
CA GLY A 168 11.02 5.77 12.45
C GLY A 168 11.18 5.61 13.96
N LYS A 169 10.17 6.05 14.70
CA LYS A 169 10.22 6.13 16.17
C LYS A 169 9.12 5.28 16.81
N GLY A 170 9.51 4.33 17.66
CA GLY A 170 8.56 3.47 18.36
C GLY A 170 7.90 2.46 17.42
N TYR A 171 6.62 2.16 17.67
CA TYR A 171 5.85 1.23 16.86
C TYR A 171 5.38 1.87 15.55
N ILE A 172 5.55 1.16 14.43
CA ILE A 172 5.38 1.72 13.09
C ILE A 172 4.00 2.33 12.84
N SER A 173 2.92 1.70 13.32
CA SER A 173 1.56 2.21 13.15
C SER A 173 1.33 3.50 13.94
N ASP A 174 1.91 3.63 15.14
CA ASP A 174 1.83 4.85 15.93
C ASP A 174 2.61 6.01 15.25
N ASP A 175 3.79 5.71 14.71
CA ASP A 175 4.65 6.68 14.05
C ASP A 175 4.05 7.21 12.74
N ILE A 176 3.51 6.30 11.90
CA ILE A 176 2.74 6.64 10.69
C ILE A 176 1.59 7.58 11.05
N THR A 177 0.84 7.24 12.11
CA THR A 177 -0.31 8.03 12.58
C THR A 177 0.10 9.43 13.03
N ASN A 178 1.16 9.53 13.80
CA ASN A 178 1.66 10.82 14.29
C ASN A 178 2.09 11.74 13.14
N ASN A 179 2.71 11.18 12.09
CA ASN A 179 3.10 11.95 10.90
C ASN A 179 1.87 12.38 10.07
N ALA A 180 0.85 11.52 9.93
CA ALA A 180 -0.40 11.90 9.29
C ALA A 180 -1.11 13.04 10.02
N ILE A 181 -1.20 12.98 11.36
CA ILE A 181 -1.77 14.05 12.19
C ILE A 181 -0.97 15.35 12.03
N SER A 182 0.36 15.26 12.00
CA SER A 182 1.25 16.41 11.79
C SER A 182 1.00 17.09 10.44
N PHE A 183 0.76 16.30 9.39
CA PHE A 183 0.38 16.82 8.07
C PHE A 183 -0.99 17.48 8.09
N ILE A 184 -2.03 16.79 8.59
CA ILE A 184 -3.39 17.31 8.71
C ILE A 184 -3.40 18.65 9.46
N LYS A 185 -2.67 18.76 10.58
CA LYS A 185 -2.56 19.98 11.38
C LYS A 185 -1.98 21.17 10.59
N LYS A 186 -1.08 20.90 9.64
CA LYS A 186 -0.35 21.92 8.86
C LYS A 186 -1.03 22.25 7.53
N SER A 187 -2.12 21.58 7.19
CA SER A 187 -2.87 21.84 5.96
C SER A 187 -3.83 23.00 6.18
N GLU A 188 -3.63 24.09 5.43
CA GLU A 188 -4.55 25.24 5.40
C GLU A 188 -5.59 25.07 4.28
N GLU A 189 -5.21 24.38 3.20
CA GLU A 189 -6.10 23.94 2.13
C GLU A 189 -6.75 22.59 2.46
N PRO A 190 -7.86 22.20 1.78
CA PRO A 190 -8.41 20.86 1.87
C PRO A 190 -7.33 19.83 1.58
N PHE A 191 -7.33 18.71 2.30
CA PHE A 191 -6.33 17.66 2.12
C PHE A 191 -6.93 16.37 1.59
N PHE A 192 -6.12 15.64 0.81
CA PHE A 192 -6.31 14.23 0.50
C PHE A 192 -5.21 13.45 1.22
N THR A 193 -5.58 12.84 2.34
CA THR A 193 -4.66 12.07 3.18
C THR A 193 -4.95 10.59 3.03
N PHE A 194 -3.94 9.83 2.64
CA PHE A 194 -3.98 8.38 2.53
C PHE A 194 -3.10 7.75 3.62
N VAL A 195 -3.73 7.32 4.72
CA VAL A 195 -3.07 6.59 5.81
C VAL A 195 -3.14 5.10 5.50
N SER A 196 -2.05 4.56 4.98
CA SER A 196 -1.96 3.17 4.56
C SER A 196 -1.09 2.37 5.53
N TYR A 197 -1.74 1.77 6.53
CA TYR A 197 -1.05 0.91 7.48
C TYR A 197 -0.53 -0.37 6.82
N ASN A 198 0.46 -0.95 7.45
CA ASN A 198 0.99 -2.28 7.13
C ASN A 198 0.54 -3.35 8.12
N THR A 199 -0.31 -3.02 9.08
CA THR A 199 -0.85 -3.97 10.06
C THR A 199 -2.28 -4.39 9.68
N PRO A 200 -2.71 -5.63 9.99
CA PRO A 200 -2.01 -6.68 10.74
C PRO A 200 -1.15 -7.66 9.89
N HIS A 201 -0.51 -7.22 8.80
CA HIS A 201 0.46 -8.04 8.06
C HIS A 201 1.62 -8.49 8.98
N SER A 202 2.28 -9.59 8.61
CA SER A 202 3.52 -10.06 9.25
C SER A 202 4.71 -9.10 9.03
N PRO A 203 5.76 -9.13 9.87
CA PRO A 203 5.97 -10.02 11.01
C PRO A 203 4.98 -9.76 12.15
N MET A 204 4.68 -10.79 12.94
CA MET A 204 3.73 -10.69 14.06
C MET A 204 4.39 -9.99 15.25
N GLN A 205 4.60 -8.68 15.13
CA GLN A 205 5.20 -7.80 16.13
C GLN A 205 4.19 -6.72 16.57
N VAL A 206 3.91 -6.61 17.86
CA VAL A 206 2.96 -5.64 18.43
C VAL A 206 3.36 -5.33 19.87
N PRO A 207 3.07 -4.15 20.45
CA PRO A 207 3.33 -3.93 21.87
C PRO A 207 2.62 -4.97 22.75
N GLU A 208 3.33 -5.48 23.76
CA GLU A 208 2.88 -6.60 24.59
C GLU A 208 1.56 -6.34 25.31
N SER A 209 1.26 -5.08 25.62
CA SER A 209 -0.01 -4.65 26.21
C SER A 209 -1.24 -5.09 25.40
N TYR A 210 -1.14 -5.21 24.07
CA TYR A 210 -2.23 -5.63 23.20
C TYR A 210 -2.40 -7.16 23.11
N VAL A 211 -1.50 -7.95 23.70
CA VAL A 211 -1.53 -9.42 23.60
C VAL A 211 -1.58 -10.09 24.98
N SER A 212 -1.00 -9.47 26.01
CA SER A 212 -0.83 -10.03 27.37
C SER A 212 -2.06 -10.74 27.95
N ASN A 213 -3.26 -10.17 27.75
CA ASN A 213 -4.52 -10.72 28.27
C ASN A 213 -5.48 -11.20 27.17
N LYS A 214 -5.02 -11.29 25.93
CA LYS A 214 -5.88 -11.67 24.80
C LYS A 214 -6.12 -13.17 24.78
N LYS A 215 -7.37 -13.56 24.57
CA LYS A 215 -7.80 -14.96 24.42
C LYS A 215 -8.63 -15.11 23.16
N ILE A 216 -8.38 -16.17 22.41
CA ILE A 216 -9.17 -16.51 21.22
C ILE A 216 -10.33 -17.40 21.68
N ILE A 217 -11.53 -16.82 21.72
CA ILE A 217 -12.77 -17.47 22.15
C ILE A 217 -13.54 -17.98 20.91
N LYS A 218 -13.54 -17.19 19.83
CA LYS A 218 -14.23 -17.51 18.58
C LYS A 218 -13.23 -17.86 17.48
N GLN A 219 -13.36 -19.05 16.92
CA GLN A 219 -12.59 -19.50 15.75
C GLN A 219 -13.51 -19.67 14.54
N GLY A 220 -12.95 -19.68 13.34
CA GLY A 220 -13.71 -19.87 12.10
C GLY A 220 -13.61 -21.27 11.53
N ARG A 221 -14.20 -21.47 10.35
CA ARG A 221 -14.24 -22.74 9.59
C ARG A 221 -12.90 -23.46 9.34
N TYR A 222 -11.77 -22.82 9.61
CA TYR A 222 -10.41 -23.38 9.46
C TYR A 222 -9.67 -23.43 10.81
N ALA A 223 -10.41 -23.60 11.91
CA ALA A 223 -9.89 -23.63 13.28
C ALA A 223 -8.78 -24.67 13.46
N GLU A 224 -8.87 -25.79 12.77
CA GLU A 224 -7.88 -26.88 12.82
C GLU A 224 -6.52 -26.49 12.23
N LYS A 225 -6.48 -25.44 11.41
CA LYS A 225 -5.26 -24.88 10.81
C LYS A 225 -4.93 -23.48 11.37
N GLU A 226 -5.57 -23.08 12.45
CA GLU A 226 -5.34 -21.79 13.08
C GLU A 226 -4.10 -21.82 13.97
N ASN A 227 -3.24 -20.81 13.83
CA ASN A 227 -2.16 -20.57 14.78
C ASN A 227 -2.66 -19.52 15.77
N ILE A 228 -3.07 -19.97 16.95
CA ILE A 228 -3.66 -19.11 17.99
C ILE A 228 -2.76 -17.93 18.34
N ARG A 229 -1.45 -18.16 18.50
CA ARG A 229 -0.51 -17.09 18.85
C ARG A 229 -0.35 -16.05 17.75
N LYS A 230 -0.39 -16.47 16.48
CA LYS A 230 -0.47 -15.57 15.33
C LYS A 230 -1.78 -14.78 15.33
N THR A 231 -2.92 -15.42 15.66
CA THR A 231 -4.22 -14.73 15.76
C THR A 231 -4.21 -13.70 16.87
N GLU A 232 -3.70 -14.02 18.07
CA GLU A 232 -3.57 -13.08 19.18
C GLU A 232 -2.76 -11.84 18.77
N ALA A 233 -1.60 -12.04 18.15
CA ALA A 233 -0.76 -10.93 17.68
C ALA A 233 -1.48 -10.10 16.60
N ALA A 234 -2.08 -10.74 15.59
CA ALA A 234 -2.80 -10.04 14.53
C ALA A 234 -3.98 -9.22 15.06
N LEU A 235 -4.77 -9.76 15.99
CA LEU A 235 -5.89 -9.03 16.60
C LEU A 235 -5.40 -7.92 17.54
N GLY A 236 -4.27 -8.11 18.23
CA GLY A 236 -3.63 -7.05 19.02
C GLY A 236 -3.14 -5.89 18.14
N MET A 237 -2.62 -6.19 16.94
CA MET A 237 -2.29 -5.15 15.96
C MET A 237 -3.52 -4.38 15.47
N VAL A 238 -4.66 -5.07 15.32
CA VAL A 238 -5.92 -4.42 14.93
C VAL A 238 -6.43 -3.51 16.06
N GLU A 239 -6.28 -3.88 17.33
CA GLU A 239 -6.62 -2.98 18.46
C GLU A 239 -5.71 -1.75 18.52
N ASN A 240 -4.41 -1.91 18.22
CA ASN A 240 -3.52 -0.75 18.07
C ASN A 240 -3.93 0.12 16.86
N LEU A 241 -4.36 -0.50 15.76
CA LEU A 241 -4.86 0.21 14.59
C LEU A 241 -6.11 1.02 14.94
N ASP A 242 -7.06 0.42 15.66
CA ASP A 242 -8.26 1.11 16.15
C ASP A 242 -7.92 2.32 17.02
N TYR A 243 -7.00 2.15 17.97
CA TYR A 243 -6.52 3.24 18.81
C TYR A 243 -5.95 4.41 17.98
N ASN A 244 -5.16 4.09 16.95
CA ASN A 244 -4.58 5.09 16.05
C ASN A 244 -5.62 5.76 15.15
N VAL A 245 -6.62 5.03 14.66
CA VAL A 245 -7.79 5.61 13.98
C VAL A 245 -8.47 6.62 14.90
N GLY A 246 -8.71 6.26 16.16
CA GLY A 246 -9.26 7.16 17.19
C GLY A 246 -8.44 8.46 17.32
N LYS A 247 -7.11 8.36 17.44
CA LYS A 247 -6.22 9.53 17.52
C LYS A 247 -6.34 10.49 16.33
N VAL A 248 -6.49 9.97 15.11
CA VAL A 248 -6.67 10.83 13.93
C VAL A 248 -8.04 11.48 13.95
N ILE A 249 -9.11 10.73 14.26
CA ILE A 249 -10.47 11.26 14.36
C ILE A 249 -10.56 12.36 15.44
N ASP A 250 -9.95 12.13 16.60
CA ASP A 250 -9.92 13.12 17.68
C ASP A 250 -9.09 14.35 17.29
N SER A 251 -8.04 14.18 16.49
CA SER A 251 -7.31 15.31 15.91
C SER A 251 -8.18 16.11 14.94
N LEU A 252 -8.98 15.46 14.09
CA LEU A 252 -9.93 16.16 13.22
C LEU A 252 -10.96 16.96 14.04
N LYS A 253 -11.45 16.40 15.15
CA LYS A 253 -12.39 17.11 16.04
C LYS A 253 -11.70 18.30 16.71
N LYS A 254 -10.49 18.11 17.22
CA LYS A 254 -9.70 19.13 17.91
C LYS A 254 -9.42 20.36 17.03
N TYR A 255 -9.27 20.17 15.73
CA TYR A 255 -8.99 21.25 14.78
C TYR A 255 -10.24 21.67 13.97
N ASP A 256 -11.44 21.28 14.40
CA ASP A 256 -12.72 21.62 13.74
C ASP A 256 -12.84 21.14 12.28
N LEU A 257 -12.05 20.14 11.88
CA LEU A 257 -12.04 19.56 10.53
C LEU A 257 -13.06 18.42 10.38
N TYR A 258 -13.47 17.79 11.49
CA TYR A 258 -14.25 16.55 11.49
C TYR A 258 -15.57 16.65 10.72
N LYS A 259 -16.32 17.75 10.89
CA LYS A 259 -17.65 17.91 10.28
C LYS A 259 -17.58 17.86 8.75
N ASN A 260 -16.57 18.48 8.15
CA ASN A 260 -16.37 18.57 6.70
C ASN A 260 -15.20 17.71 6.21
N THR A 261 -15.11 16.47 6.70
CA THR A 261 -14.15 15.47 6.21
C THR A 261 -14.89 14.21 5.78
N ILE A 262 -14.62 13.74 4.56
CA ILE A 262 -14.99 12.40 4.10
C ILE A 262 -13.94 11.43 4.64
N ILE A 263 -14.37 10.48 5.47
CA ILE A 263 -13.54 9.49 6.14
C ILE A 263 -13.90 8.12 5.56
N ILE A 264 -12.92 7.41 5.03
CA ILE A 264 -13.07 6.06 4.47
C ILE A 264 -12.17 5.10 5.25
N PHE A 265 -12.67 3.90 5.55
CA PHE A 265 -11.91 2.82 6.17
C PHE A 265 -12.13 1.51 5.41
N PHE A 266 -11.05 0.81 5.03
CA PHE A 266 -11.13 -0.54 4.48
C PHE A 266 -9.81 -1.32 4.56
N SER A 267 -9.82 -2.60 4.16
CA SER A 267 -8.65 -3.47 4.09
C SER A 267 -8.26 -3.80 2.65
N ASP A 268 -6.98 -4.05 2.38
CA ASP A 268 -6.50 -4.30 1.02
C ASP A 268 -6.83 -5.71 0.48
N ASN A 269 -7.01 -6.69 1.35
CA ASN A 269 -7.43 -8.06 1.03
C ASN A 269 -7.89 -8.80 2.29
N GLY A 270 -8.35 -10.04 2.12
CA GLY A 270 -8.65 -10.94 3.24
C GLY A 270 -7.44 -11.25 4.14
N PRO A 271 -7.64 -12.00 5.24
CA PRO A 271 -6.63 -12.13 6.28
C PRO A 271 -5.43 -12.99 5.85
N ASN A 272 -4.26 -12.65 6.38
CA ASN A 272 -3.07 -13.52 6.32
C ASN A 272 -3.04 -14.45 7.54
N GLY A 273 -3.24 -15.74 7.27
CA GLY A 273 -3.42 -16.77 8.29
C GLY A 273 -4.88 -17.17 8.44
N ASN A 274 -5.12 -18.30 9.12
CA ASN A 274 -6.48 -18.69 9.48
C ASN A 274 -6.83 -18.02 10.81
N ARG A 275 -8.01 -17.41 10.87
CA ARG A 275 -8.68 -16.87 12.05
C ARG A 275 -10.16 -16.69 11.70
N TRP A 276 -11.01 -16.37 12.68
CA TRP A 276 -12.42 -16.16 12.40
C TRP A 276 -12.62 -15.01 11.40
N ASN A 277 -13.10 -15.35 10.21
CA ASN A 277 -13.37 -14.40 9.12
C ASN A 277 -14.83 -14.50 8.65
N ASN A 278 -15.76 -14.59 9.60
CA ASN A 278 -17.18 -14.87 9.35
C ASN A 278 -17.42 -16.12 8.48
N ASP A 279 -16.59 -17.15 8.67
CA ASP A 279 -16.61 -18.41 7.89
C ASP A 279 -16.59 -18.24 6.36
N LEU A 280 -16.16 -17.09 5.86
CA LEU A 280 -16.00 -16.88 4.43
C LEU A 280 -14.97 -17.88 3.87
N LYS A 281 -15.22 -18.40 2.67
CA LYS A 281 -14.34 -19.39 2.01
C LYS A 281 -12.97 -18.78 1.72
N GLU A 282 -11.94 -19.46 2.19
CA GLU A 282 -10.53 -19.13 2.02
C GLU A 282 -10.12 -17.76 2.62
N LYS A 283 -9.03 -17.17 2.13
CA LYS A 283 -8.32 -16.02 2.71
C LYS A 283 -7.43 -15.35 1.66
N LYS A 284 -6.53 -14.43 2.08
CA LYS A 284 -5.56 -13.74 1.20
C LYS A 284 -5.01 -14.64 0.08
N GLY A 285 -5.02 -14.14 -1.15
CA GLY A 285 -4.56 -14.84 -2.34
C GLY A 285 -5.63 -15.70 -3.03
N SER A 286 -6.84 -15.77 -2.49
CA SER A 286 -7.99 -16.41 -3.12
C SER A 286 -8.94 -15.40 -3.77
N THR A 287 -9.62 -15.82 -4.84
CA THR A 287 -10.73 -15.08 -5.46
C THR A 287 -12.09 -15.37 -4.80
N ASN A 288 -12.17 -16.28 -3.83
CA ASN A 288 -13.37 -16.54 -3.03
C ASN A 288 -13.60 -15.47 -1.95
N GLU A 289 -14.83 -15.41 -1.40
CA GLU A 289 -15.27 -14.33 -0.50
C GLU A 289 -14.26 -13.98 0.60
N GLY A 290 -13.64 -14.98 1.24
CA GLY A 290 -12.70 -14.75 2.34
C GLY A 290 -11.40 -14.07 1.93
N GLY A 291 -11.05 -14.07 0.64
CA GLY A 291 -9.86 -13.40 0.10
C GLY A 291 -10.12 -11.98 -0.43
N VAL A 292 -11.35 -11.65 -0.80
CA VAL A 292 -11.69 -10.43 -1.57
C VAL A 292 -12.81 -9.59 -0.96
N ARG A 293 -13.64 -10.12 -0.06
CA ARG A 293 -14.64 -9.35 0.67
C ARG A 293 -14.04 -8.82 1.95
N VAL A 294 -14.04 -7.50 2.09
CA VAL A 294 -13.37 -6.79 3.19
C VAL A 294 -14.29 -5.75 3.81
N PRO A 295 -14.07 -5.34 5.09
CA PRO A 295 -14.81 -4.24 5.68
C PRO A 295 -14.63 -2.97 4.85
N PHE A 296 -15.71 -2.22 4.66
CA PHE A 296 -15.66 -0.90 4.03
C PHE A 296 -16.69 0.02 4.67
N PHE A 297 -16.21 1.14 5.19
CA PHE A 297 -17.00 2.18 5.85
C PHE A 297 -16.68 3.54 5.23
N ILE A 298 -17.71 4.37 5.08
CA ILE A 298 -17.56 5.76 4.69
C ILE A 298 -18.41 6.65 5.60
N GLN A 299 -17.82 7.74 6.07
CA GLN A 299 -18.47 8.72 6.93
C GLN A 299 -18.22 10.13 6.40
N TRP A 300 -19.25 10.96 6.37
CA TRP A 300 -19.12 12.41 6.19
C TRP A 300 -20.15 13.08 7.10
N PRO A 301 -19.76 13.55 8.30
CA PRO A 301 -20.72 13.89 9.35
C PRO A 301 -21.77 14.94 8.97
N SER A 302 -21.45 15.84 8.03
CA SER A 302 -22.37 16.89 7.56
C SER A 302 -23.28 16.48 6.40
N LYS A 303 -23.06 15.32 5.76
CA LYS A 303 -23.75 14.96 4.50
C LYS A 303 -24.29 13.52 4.47
N ILE A 304 -23.54 12.55 4.99
CA ILE A 304 -23.93 11.14 5.01
C ILE A 304 -24.71 10.84 6.29
N LYS A 305 -25.92 10.27 6.16
CA LYS A 305 -26.74 9.87 7.31
C LYS A 305 -26.04 8.77 8.09
N LYS A 306 -26.26 8.75 9.42
CA LYS A 306 -25.70 7.75 10.31
C LYS A 306 -26.42 6.40 10.15
N GLY A 307 -25.70 5.30 10.33
CA GLY A 307 -26.25 3.95 10.45
C GLY A 307 -26.70 3.32 9.13
N ILE A 308 -26.24 3.83 7.99
CA ILE A 308 -26.58 3.28 6.67
C ILE A 308 -25.94 1.90 6.50
N LYS A 309 -26.71 0.92 5.99
CA LYS A 309 -26.21 -0.39 5.58
C LYS A 309 -26.52 -0.64 4.12
N ILE A 310 -25.50 -0.85 3.30
CA ILE A 310 -25.62 -1.03 1.85
C ILE A 310 -25.31 -2.48 1.49
N ASN A 311 -26.29 -3.14 0.87
CA ASN A 311 -26.19 -4.54 0.44
C ASN A 311 -25.84 -4.70 -1.05
N GLN A 312 -25.80 -3.60 -1.81
CA GLN A 312 -25.40 -3.62 -3.22
C GLN A 312 -23.92 -3.94 -3.31
N ILE A 313 -23.55 -4.83 -4.24
CA ILE A 313 -22.13 -5.16 -4.43
C ILE A 313 -21.38 -3.94 -4.99
N THR A 314 -20.23 -3.66 -4.38
CA THR A 314 -19.34 -2.53 -4.76
C THR A 314 -17.89 -2.98 -4.73
N SER A 315 -17.01 -2.20 -5.34
CA SER A 315 -15.59 -2.51 -5.45
C SER A 315 -14.73 -1.31 -5.07
N VAL A 316 -13.48 -1.56 -4.69
CA VAL A 316 -12.47 -0.51 -4.47
C VAL A 316 -12.30 0.45 -5.64
N MET A 317 -12.53 -0.01 -6.88
CA MET A 317 -12.51 0.85 -8.07
C MET A 317 -13.59 1.94 -8.04
N ASP A 318 -14.66 1.75 -7.26
CA ASP A 318 -15.76 2.70 -7.15
C ASP A 318 -15.42 3.91 -6.27
N ILE A 319 -14.39 3.81 -5.42
CA ILE A 319 -14.03 4.88 -4.48
C ILE A 319 -13.65 6.16 -5.24
N PHE A 320 -12.80 6.03 -6.25
CA PHE A 320 -12.32 7.19 -7.00
C PHE A 320 -13.47 7.95 -7.72
N PRO A 321 -14.30 7.33 -8.59
CA PRO A 321 -15.44 8.03 -9.18
C PRO A 321 -16.42 8.56 -8.13
N THR A 322 -16.61 7.88 -6.99
CA THR A 322 -17.48 8.38 -5.93
C THR A 322 -16.93 9.65 -5.28
N LEU A 323 -15.61 9.71 -5.03
CA LEU A 323 -14.99 10.91 -4.45
C LEU A 323 -14.99 12.09 -5.43
N VAL A 324 -14.91 11.83 -6.74
CA VAL A 324 -15.12 12.87 -7.77
C VAL A 324 -16.54 13.46 -7.63
N GLU A 325 -17.56 12.61 -7.55
CA GLU A 325 -18.96 13.04 -7.40
C GLU A 325 -19.24 13.74 -6.07
N LEU A 326 -18.82 13.17 -4.93
CA LEU A 326 -19.05 13.72 -3.59
C LEU A 326 -18.39 15.08 -3.37
N THR A 327 -17.31 15.37 -4.10
CA THR A 327 -16.63 16.67 -4.07
C THR A 327 -17.14 17.64 -5.13
N ASN A 328 -18.24 17.30 -5.82
CA ASN A 328 -18.82 18.10 -6.91
C ASN A 328 -17.80 18.45 -8.01
N ASN A 329 -16.85 17.55 -8.27
CA ASN A 329 -15.89 17.72 -9.35
C ASN A 329 -16.33 16.93 -10.59
N SER A 330 -15.86 17.36 -11.75
CA SER A 330 -15.93 16.59 -12.99
C SER A 330 -14.56 15.99 -13.33
N SER A 331 -14.58 14.88 -14.07
CA SER A 331 -13.39 14.17 -14.54
C SER A 331 -13.63 13.61 -15.94
N ASN A 332 -12.59 13.65 -16.77
CA ASN A 332 -12.55 12.97 -18.07
C ASN A 332 -11.87 11.59 -17.98
N ILE A 333 -11.61 11.10 -16.76
CA ILE A 333 -11.03 9.78 -16.54
C ILE A 333 -12.10 8.73 -16.81
N GLU A 334 -11.81 7.79 -17.71
CA GLU A 334 -12.64 6.60 -17.91
C GLU A 334 -12.42 5.63 -16.74
N PHE A 335 -13.43 5.39 -15.92
CA PHE A 335 -13.34 4.43 -14.81
C PHE A 335 -13.88 3.06 -15.21
N ASP A 336 -13.29 1.98 -14.68
CA ASP A 336 -13.98 0.68 -14.66
C ASP A 336 -14.96 0.61 -13.47
N GLY A 337 -14.67 1.35 -12.40
CA GLY A 337 -15.57 1.52 -11.26
C GLY A 337 -16.77 2.42 -11.57
N LYS A 338 -17.85 2.26 -10.80
CA LYS A 338 -19.04 3.12 -10.86
C LYS A 338 -19.26 3.76 -9.49
N SER A 339 -19.58 5.06 -9.46
CA SER A 339 -19.87 5.75 -8.20
C SER A 339 -20.98 5.05 -7.41
N PHE A 340 -20.77 4.91 -6.11
CA PHE A 340 -21.75 4.35 -5.17
C PHE A 340 -22.56 5.44 -4.44
N ASN A 341 -22.44 6.72 -4.82
CA ASN A 341 -23.15 7.82 -4.17
C ASN A 341 -24.67 7.60 -4.12
N GLN A 342 -25.27 7.11 -5.21
CA GLN A 342 -26.70 6.73 -5.26
C GLN A 342 -27.14 5.77 -4.14
N TYR A 343 -26.24 4.90 -3.65
CA TYR A 343 -26.55 3.96 -2.56
C TYR A 343 -26.40 4.60 -1.18
N LEU A 344 -25.70 5.74 -1.06
CA LEU A 344 -25.68 6.55 0.15
C LEU A 344 -27.00 7.32 0.31
N GLU A 345 -27.62 7.70 -0.80
CA GLU A 345 -28.93 8.37 -0.84
C GLU A 345 -30.08 7.39 -0.63
N ASP A 346 -30.07 6.27 -1.38
CA ASP A 346 -31.01 5.15 -1.24
C ASP A 346 -30.26 3.81 -1.03
N PRO A 347 -30.12 3.34 0.23
CA PRO A 347 -29.40 2.11 0.53
C PRO A 347 -30.10 0.82 0.08
N TYR A 348 -31.36 0.91 -0.36
CA TYR A 348 -32.13 -0.23 -0.85
C TYR A 348 -32.02 -0.41 -2.36
N LEU A 349 -31.55 0.61 -3.09
CA LEU A 349 -31.35 0.56 -4.54
C LEU A 349 -30.41 -0.59 -4.95
N LYS A 350 -30.73 -1.23 -6.08
CA LYS A 350 -29.97 -2.35 -6.66
C LYS A 350 -29.66 -2.14 -8.13
N ASP A 351 -28.39 -2.33 -8.49
CA ASP A 351 -27.94 -2.58 -9.87
C ASP A 351 -27.83 -4.11 -10.03
N ASN A 352 -28.86 -4.73 -10.61
CA ASN A 352 -28.93 -6.19 -10.81
C ASN A 352 -28.03 -6.68 -11.95
N ASP A 353 -27.65 -5.80 -12.88
CA ASP A 353 -26.75 -6.14 -13.98
C ASP A 353 -25.28 -6.14 -13.55
N ARG A 354 -24.98 -5.48 -12.43
CA ARG A 354 -23.63 -5.35 -11.90
C ARG A 354 -22.98 -6.70 -11.64
N LYS A 355 -21.76 -6.85 -12.16
CA LYS A 355 -20.87 -7.98 -11.94
C LYS A 355 -19.52 -7.48 -11.45
N ILE A 356 -18.95 -8.16 -10.45
CA ILE A 356 -17.59 -7.92 -9.97
C ILE A 356 -16.75 -9.15 -10.25
N PHE A 357 -15.62 -8.92 -10.92
CA PHE A 357 -14.65 -9.96 -11.24
C PHE A 357 -13.50 -9.91 -10.24
N SER A 358 -12.93 -11.07 -9.92
CA SER A 358 -11.67 -11.16 -9.18
C SER A 358 -10.72 -12.08 -9.92
N TYR A 359 -9.45 -11.69 -10.00
CA TYR A 359 -8.42 -12.44 -10.69
C TYR A 359 -7.13 -12.47 -9.89
N TRP A 360 -6.54 -13.66 -9.76
CA TRP A 360 -5.18 -13.81 -9.25
C TRP A 360 -4.57 -15.13 -9.70
N ARG A 361 -3.37 -15.08 -10.29
CA ARG A 361 -2.62 -16.26 -10.75
C ARG A 361 -3.47 -17.24 -11.57
N ASN A 362 -4.13 -16.72 -12.60
CA ASN A 362 -5.03 -17.49 -13.49
C ASN A 362 -6.29 -18.06 -12.85
N LYS A 363 -6.58 -17.73 -11.59
CA LYS A 363 -7.88 -18.00 -10.97
C LYS A 363 -8.82 -16.84 -11.21
N ILE A 364 -10.06 -17.14 -11.60
CA ILE A 364 -11.10 -16.13 -11.87
C ILE A 364 -12.37 -16.50 -11.11
N SER A 365 -13.00 -15.53 -10.46
CA SER A 365 -14.39 -15.65 -10.03
C SER A 365 -15.18 -14.43 -10.51
N VAL A 366 -16.48 -14.60 -10.68
CA VAL A 366 -17.41 -13.50 -10.95
C VAL A 366 -18.57 -13.57 -9.97
N ARG A 367 -19.06 -12.42 -9.51
CA ARG A 367 -20.22 -12.34 -8.62
C ARG A 367 -21.17 -11.21 -9.01
N ASN A 368 -22.45 -11.41 -8.73
CA ASN A 368 -23.49 -10.40 -8.79
C ASN A 368 -24.09 -10.20 -7.38
N ASN A 369 -25.25 -9.54 -7.26
CA ASN A 369 -25.90 -9.31 -5.96
C ASN A 369 -26.27 -10.59 -5.19
N ASN A 370 -26.46 -11.71 -5.89
CA ASN A 370 -27.04 -12.94 -5.34
C ASN A 370 -26.08 -14.11 -5.36
N PHE A 371 -25.21 -14.21 -6.36
CA PHE A 371 -24.40 -15.39 -6.62
C PHE A 371 -22.93 -15.07 -6.83
N ILE A 372 -22.09 -16.06 -6.52
CA ILE A 372 -20.70 -16.14 -6.98
C ILE A 372 -20.51 -17.42 -7.81
N LEU A 373 -19.90 -17.28 -8.98
CA LEU A 373 -19.31 -18.39 -9.74
C LEU A 373 -17.82 -18.40 -9.44
N ASP A 374 -17.35 -19.44 -8.76
CA ASP A 374 -15.95 -19.54 -8.34
C ASP A 374 -15.02 -19.97 -9.48
N ASN A 375 -13.74 -20.19 -9.15
CA ASN A 375 -12.75 -20.60 -10.14
C ASN A 375 -13.09 -21.91 -10.86
N ASN A 376 -13.70 -22.86 -10.16
CA ASN A 376 -14.00 -24.20 -10.67
C ASN A 376 -15.37 -24.25 -11.37
N ASP A 377 -15.99 -23.09 -11.59
CA ASP A 377 -17.35 -22.95 -12.12
C ASP A 377 -18.41 -23.56 -11.18
N ASP A 378 -18.16 -23.56 -9.87
CA ASP A 378 -19.18 -23.85 -8.88
C ASP A 378 -19.93 -22.56 -8.53
N LEU A 379 -21.27 -22.61 -8.62
CA LEU A 379 -22.17 -21.51 -8.31
C LEU A 379 -22.65 -21.63 -6.86
N PHE A 380 -22.56 -20.54 -6.11
CA PHE A 380 -23.05 -20.43 -4.72
C PHE A 380 -24.00 -19.25 -4.58
N ASN A 381 -25.09 -19.43 -3.82
CA ASN A 381 -26.03 -18.36 -3.49
C ASN A 381 -25.58 -17.62 -2.23
N LEU A 382 -25.04 -16.41 -2.40
CA LEU A 382 -24.47 -15.59 -1.32
C LEU A 382 -25.50 -15.03 -0.34
N ASN A 383 -26.79 -15.00 -0.68
CA ASN A 383 -27.83 -14.54 0.24
C ASN A 383 -28.13 -15.58 1.33
N ASN A 384 -28.02 -16.86 1.00
CA ASN A 384 -28.30 -17.97 1.91
C ASN A 384 -27.02 -18.69 2.38
N ASP A 385 -25.95 -18.62 1.59
CA ASP A 385 -24.67 -19.30 1.81
C ASP A 385 -23.49 -18.37 1.47
N HIS A 386 -23.23 -17.41 2.36
CA HIS A 386 -22.02 -16.57 2.28
C HIS A 386 -20.72 -17.36 2.51
N LYS A 387 -20.83 -18.60 3.01
CA LYS A 387 -19.69 -19.48 3.29
C LYS A 387 -19.25 -20.26 2.05
N GLN A 388 -20.04 -20.28 0.98
CA GLN A 388 -19.77 -21.06 -0.24
C GLN A 388 -19.54 -22.56 0.05
N GLU A 389 -20.46 -23.16 0.81
CA GLU A 389 -20.45 -24.58 1.19
C GLU A 389 -21.30 -25.44 0.24
N PHE A 390 -22.40 -24.90 -0.27
CA PHE A 390 -23.37 -25.65 -1.05
C PHE A 390 -23.43 -25.16 -2.49
N ARG A 391 -22.95 -25.99 -3.41
CA ARG A 391 -23.03 -25.77 -4.86
C ARG A 391 -24.49 -25.83 -5.32
N VAL A 392 -24.93 -24.88 -6.15
CA VAL A 392 -26.32 -24.77 -6.61
C VAL A 392 -26.48 -24.64 -8.14
N ASN A 393 -25.48 -25.07 -8.93
CA ASN A 393 -25.48 -24.93 -10.40
C ASN A 393 -26.77 -25.41 -11.07
N GLU A 394 -27.29 -26.57 -10.66
CA GLU A 394 -28.47 -27.19 -11.27
C GLU A 394 -29.76 -26.47 -10.90
N ASN A 395 -29.85 -25.96 -9.66
CA ASN A 395 -31.01 -25.24 -9.15
C ASN A 395 -31.15 -23.83 -9.74
N PHE A 396 -30.04 -23.23 -10.18
CA PHE A 396 -29.99 -21.88 -10.75
C PHE A 396 -29.28 -21.88 -12.11
N ILE A 397 -29.77 -22.70 -13.03
CA ILE A 397 -29.12 -22.95 -14.33
C ILE A 397 -28.97 -21.68 -15.18
N ASN A 398 -29.90 -20.72 -15.07
CA ASN A 398 -29.85 -19.47 -15.82
C ASN A 398 -28.75 -18.55 -15.29
N ASP A 399 -28.68 -18.32 -13.97
CA ASP A 399 -27.62 -17.56 -13.32
C ASP A 399 -26.24 -18.19 -13.56
N TYR A 400 -26.16 -19.53 -13.50
CA TYR A 400 -24.94 -20.27 -13.82
C TYR A 400 -24.45 -19.96 -15.24
N LYS A 401 -25.33 -20.10 -16.25
CA LYS A 401 -24.99 -19.85 -17.65
C LYS A 401 -24.61 -18.39 -17.89
N GLU A 402 -25.33 -17.45 -17.29
CA GLU A 402 -25.05 -16.01 -17.41
C GLU A 402 -23.66 -15.68 -16.85
N LEU A 403 -23.39 -16.07 -15.60
CA LEU A 403 -22.12 -15.79 -14.95
C LEU A 403 -20.96 -16.51 -15.63
N LYS A 404 -21.17 -17.74 -16.12
CA LYS A 404 -20.13 -18.48 -16.85
C LYS A 404 -19.77 -17.76 -18.14
N LYS A 405 -20.76 -17.36 -18.93
CA LYS A 405 -20.56 -16.58 -20.15
C LYS A 405 -19.84 -15.26 -19.85
N ALA A 406 -20.26 -14.54 -18.80
CA ALA A 406 -19.61 -13.30 -18.39
C ALA A 406 -18.14 -13.52 -17.97
N LYS A 407 -17.85 -14.60 -17.23
CA LYS A 407 -16.49 -15.00 -16.82
C LYS A 407 -15.60 -15.28 -18.03
N GLU A 408 -16.11 -16.00 -19.02
CA GLU A 408 -15.41 -16.31 -20.28
C GLU A 408 -15.13 -15.05 -21.10
N GLN A 409 -16.14 -14.21 -21.33
CA GLN A 409 -15.99 -12.94 -22.04
C GLN A 409 -14.99 -12.00 -21.37
N TRP A 410 -15.03 -11.91 -20.03
CA TRP A 410 -14.10 -11.09 -19.27
C TRP A 410 -12.65 -11.62 -19.37
N LYS A 411 -12.48 -12.95 -19.29
CA LYS A 411 -11.18 -13.60 -19.48
C LYS A 411 -10.58 -13.27 -20.85
N ASP A 412 -11.38 -13.38 -21.92
CA ASP A 412 -10.91 -13.16 -23.28
C ASP A 412 -10.61 -11.68 -23.56
N SER A 413 -11.40 -10.77 -23.00
CA SER A 413 -11.22 -9.33 -23.20
C SER A 413 -10.05 -8.73 -22.41
N LEU A 414 -9.73 -9.28 -21.23
CA LEU A 414 -8.75 -8.66 -20.33
C LEU A 414 -7.57 -9.57 -19.97
N VAL A 415 -7.82 -10.82 -19.59
CA VAL A 415 -6.77 -11.72 -19.07
C VAL A 415 -5.89 -12.25 -20.20
N VAL A 416 -6.48 -12.67 -21.33
CA VAL A 416 -5.74 -13.22 -22.48
C VAL A 416 -4.79 -12.17 -23.09
N PRO A 417 -5.22 -10.93 -23.39
CA PRO A 417 -4.31 -9.89 -23.87
C PRO A 417 -3.22 -9.55 -22.86
N TYR A 418 -3.59 -9.44 -21.58
CA TYR A 418 -2.65 -9.16 -20.50
C TYR A 418 -1.53 -10.22 -20.40
N ASN A 419 -1.88 -11.51 -20.51
CA ASN A 419 -0.90 -12.60 -20.44
C ASN A 419 0.09 -12.60 -21.63
N LYS A 420 -0.26 -11.99 -22.76
CA LYS A 420 0.65 -11.82 -23.91
C LYS A 420 1.65 -10.67 -23.71
N LEU A 421 1.36 -9.71 -22.83
CA LEU A 421 2.17 -8.52 -22.57
C LEU A 421 3.23 -8.73 -21.47
N ILE A 422 3.54 -9.98 -21.10
CA ILE A 422 4.44 -10.28 -19.98
C ILE A 422 5.90 -10.11 -20.40
N SER A 423 6.40 -8.87 -20.32
CA SER A 423 7.83 -8.57 -20.17
C SER A 423 8.14 -8.09 -18.75
N LYS A 424 9.33 -8.46 -18.26
CA LYS A 424 9.90 -7.93 -17.01
C LYS A 424 10.21 -6.44 -17.22
N ARG A 425 9.73 -5.58 -16.32
CA ARG A 425 10.00 -4.14 -16.38
C ARG A 425 11.37 -3.83 -15.80
N ARG A 426 12.15 -3.05 -16.55
CA ARG A 426 13.42 -2.49 -16.09
C ARG A 426 13.21 -1.46 -14.98
N PHE A 427 14.25 -1.24 -14.18
CA PHE A 427 14.27 -0.27 -13.09
C PHE A 427 14.59 1.11 -13.66
N THR A 428 13.70 2.08 -13.42
CA THR A 428 13.90 3.45 -13.90
C THR A 428 14.89 4.19 -13.01
N ILE A 429 15.78 4.97 -13.63
CA ILE A 429 16.72 5.86 -12.94
C ILE A 429 16.80 7.22 -13.63
N ASN A 430 17.42 8.20 -12.97
CA ASN A 430 17.62 9.56 -13.48
C ASN A 430 16.33 10.28 -13.91
N TYR A 431 15.25 10.09 -13.15
CA TYR A 431 14.03 10.88 -13.35
C TYR A 431 14.28 12.38 -13.08
N THR A 432 13.56 13.27 -13.77
CA THR A 432 13.79 14.73 -13.73
C THR A 432 13.50 15.33 -12.37
N ASP A 433 12.45 14.86 -11.70
CA ASP A 433 12.02 15.45 -10.44
C ASP A 433 12.85 14.91 -9.26
N LEU A 434 13.33 15.85 -8.46
CA LEU A 434 14.39 15.74 -7.43
C LEU A 434 14.16 14.65 -6.38
N ILE A 435 14.55 13.41 -6.66
CA ILE A 435 14.52 12.31 -5.68
C ILE A 435 15.73 11.39 -5.85
N ASP A 436 16.31 10.98 -4.73
CA ASP A 436 17.33 9.93 -4.65
C ASP A 436 16.72 8.61 -5.17
N THR A 437 17.35 7.98 -6.16
CA THR A 437 16.81 6.72 -6.69
C THR A 437 17.35 5.53 -5.90
N HIS A 438 16.45 4.80 -5.25
CA HIS A 438 16.77 3.61 -4.45
C HIS A 438 16.78 2.34 -5.31
N LEU A 439 17.88 1.59 -5.29
CA LEU A 439 18.02 0.26 -5.89
C LEU A 439 18.26 -0.79 -4.78
N PRO A 440 17.19 -1.31 -4.15
CA PRO A 440 17.30 -2.21 -3.01
C PRO A 440 17.65 -3.64 -3.42
N ALA A 441 18.19 -4.42 -2.48
CA ALA A 441 18.53 -5.84 -2.66
C ALA A 441 17.34 -6.73 -3.12
N ARG A 442 16.11 -6.35 -2.77
CA ARG A 442 14.91 -7.07 -3.23
C ARG A 442 14.78 -7.10 -4.75
N ASP A 443 15.30 -6.07 -5.41
CA ASP A 443 15.14 -5.77 -6.82
C ASP A 443 16.29 -6.28 -7.70
N ALA A 444 17.43 -6.58 -7.08
CA ALA A 444 18.61 -7.10 -7.77
C ALA A 444 18.40 -8.54 -8.28
N GLU A 445 18.90 -8.81 -9.47
CA GLU A 445 19.19 -10.18 -9.89
C GLU A 445 20.55 -10.63 -9.32
N ILE A 446 20.71 -11.93 -9.16
CA ILE A 446 21.81 -12.55 -8.43
C ILE A 446 22.44 -13.63 -9.31
N THR A 447 23.78 -13.71 -9.31
CA THR A 447 24.53 -14.80 -9.96
C THR A 447 25.29 -15.67 -8.96
N GLY A 448 25.65 -16.88 -9.38
CA GLY A 448 26.48 -17.79 -8.58
C GLY A 448 25.78 -18.30 -7.31
N ILE A 449 26.49 -18.24 -6.18
CA ILE A 449 26.04 -18.79 -4.89
C ILE A 449 25.48 -17.73 -3.94
N LEU A 450 25.47 -16.47 -4.38
CA LEU A 450 24.81 -15.38 -3.67
C LEU A 450 23.34 -15.70 -3.43
N LYS A 451 22.82 -15.24 -2.31
CA LYS A 451 21.41 -15.47 -1.96
C LYS A 451 20.84 -14.30 -1.19
N ARG A 452 19.51 -14.21 -1.19
CA ARG A 452 18.79 -13.32 -0.28
C ARG A 452 18.73 -13.96 1.10
N SER A 453 18.73 -13.13 2.14
CA SER A 453 18.56 -13.52 3.54
C SER A 453 17.20 -14.18 3.86
N SER A 454 16.23 -14.10 2.94
CA SER A 454 14.95 -14.81 2.98
C SER A 454 14.48 -15.16 1.57
N ILE A 455 13.64 -16.19 1.45
CA ILE A 455 12.90 -16.52 0.22
C ILE A 455 11.94 -15.41 -0.20
N HIS A 456 11.48 -14.60 0.76
CA HIS A 456 10.68 -13.41 0.51
C HIS A 456 11.61 -12.22 0.30
N ALA A 457 11.60 -11.66 -0.92
CA ALA A 457 12.54 -10.61 -1.29
C ALA A 457 12.33 -9.28 -0.55
N ASN A 458 11.10 -8.96 -0.15
CA ASN A 458 10.84 -7.72 0.58
C ASN A 458 11.62 -7.70 1.91
N CYS A 459 12.32 -6.58 2.16
CA CYS A 459 13.20 -6.37 3.31
C CYS A 459 14.39 -7.34 3.45
N SER A 460 14.63 -8.22 2.47
CA SER A 460 15.86 -9.01 2.45
C SER A 460 17.08 -8.13 2.15
N PHE A 461 18.25 -8.65 2.50
CA PHE A 461 19.56 -8.25 2.00
C PHE A 461 20.17 -9.41 1.21
N ILE A 462 21.20 -9.15 0.42
CA ILE A 462 21.96 -10.18 -0.30
C ILE A 462 23.22 -10.48 0.48
N GLU A 463 23.51 -11.76 0.63
CA GLU A 463 24.62 -12.28 1.42
C GLU A 463 25.32 -13.44 0.70
N ASN A 464 26.22 -14.09 1.42
CA ASN A 464 27.00 -15.25 0.96
C ASN A 464 27.97 -14.91 -0.17
N TRP A 465 28.53 -13.70 -0.17
CA TRP A 465 29.50 -13.25 -1.16
C TRP A 465 30.89 -13.87 -0.92
N LYS A 466 31.05 -15.14 -1.28
CA LYS A 466 32.31 -15.89 -1.07
C LYS A 466 33.13 -16.08 -2.36
N ASN A 467 32.56 -15.78 -3.51
CA ASN A 467 33.18 -15.92 -4.82
C ASN A 467 33.25 -14.55 -5.52
N GLU A 468 34.42 -14.19 -6.05
CA GLU A 468 34.68 -12.92 -6.75
C GLU A 468 34.06 -12.88 -8.15
N ASN A 469 33.70 -14.05 -8.70
CA ASN A 469 32.98 -14.16 -9.97
C ASN A 469 31.48 -13.90 -9.83
N ASP A 470 30.95 -13.96 -8.60
CA ASP A 470 29.53 -13.69 -8.34
C ASP A 470 29.27 -12.18 -8.32
N TYR A 471 28.11 -11.78 -8.81
CA TYR A 471 27.69 -10.38 -8.87
C TYR A 471 26.18 -10.23 -8.75
N ILE A 472 25.76 -9.00 -8.45
CA ILE A 472 24.36 -8.61 -8.48
C ILE A 472 24.16 -7.52 -9.53
N TYR A 473 22.97 -7.47 -10.14
CA TYR A 473 22.70 -6.48 -11.18
C TYR A 473 21.25 -6.05 -11.27
N TRP A 474 21.02 -4.91 -11.92
CA TRP A 474 19.71 -4.40 -12.30
C TRP A 474 19.70 -4.08 -13.79
N ASP A 475 18.63 -4.50 -14.47
CA ASP A 475 18.32 -4.00 -15.81
C ASP A 475 17.66 -2.62 -15.67
N LEU A 476 18.26 -1.62 -16.30
CA LEU A 476 17.90 -0.22 -16.12
C LEU A 476 17.21 0.36 -17.36
N ASP A 477 16.30 1.29 -17.10
CA ASP A 477 15.78 2.25 -18.07
C ASP A 477 16.16 3.66 -17.58
N VAL A 478 17.22 4.21 -18.18
CA VAL A 478 17.75 5.53 -17.83
C VAL A 478 16.91 6.58 -18.55
N LEU A 479 16.06 7.28 -17.80
CA LEU A 479 15.09 8.19 -18.39
C LEU A 479 15.75 9.46 -18.94
N ASN A 480 16.81 9.94 -18.28
CA ASN A 480 17.61 11.08 -18.71
C ASN A 480 19.09 10.84 -18.48
N SER A 481 19.92 11.32 -19.41
CA SER A 481 21.37 11.28 -19.23
C SER A 481 21.77 12.17 -18.05
N GLY A 482 22.75 11.75 -17.26
CA GLY A 482 23.25 12.58 -16.16
C GLY A 482 24.17 11.84 -15.21
N LYS A 483 24.94 12.62 -14.46
CA LYS A 483 25.85 12.14 -13.42
C LYS A 483 25.10 11.88 -12.12
N ALA A 484 25.37 10.76 -11.47
CA ALA A 484 24.88 10.49 -10.12
C ALA A 484 26.00 9.99 -9.21
N ASN A 485 25.96 10.46 -7.98
CA ASN A 485 26.82 10.01 -6.89
C ASN A 485 26.19 8.80 -6.20
N ILE A 486 26.98 7.77 -5.95
CA ILE A 486 26.48 6.46 -5.53
C ILE A 486 26.85 6.19 -4.07
N ASP A 487 25.83 6.02 -3.24
CA ASP A 487 25.99 5.50 -1.90
C ASP A 487 25.60 4.01 -1.84
N LEU A 488 26.42 3.24 -1.13
CA LEU A 488 26.18 1.83 -0.84
C LEU A 488 25.86 1.64 0.64
N TYR A 489 24.84 0.84 0.93
CA TYR A 489 24.53 0.32 2.26
C TYR A 489 25.00 -1.12 2.38
N TYR A 490 25.99 -1.34 3.26
CA TYR A 490 26.69 -2.60 3.41
C TYR A 490 26.87 -3.02 4.88
N THR A 491 27.16 -4.30 5.09
CA THR A 491 27.88 -4.79 6.27
C THR A 491 29.13 -5.53 5.82
N LEU A 492 30.20 -5.50 6.60
CA LEU A 492 31.46 -6.17 6.30
C LEU A 492 32.04 -6.77 7.60
N PRO A 493 32.37 -8.07 7.63
CA PRO A 493 33.06 -8.69 8.77
C PRO A 493 34.43 -8.06 9.05
N GLU A 494 34.87 -8.09 10.30
CA GLU A 494 36.16 -7.48 10.70
C GLU A 494 37.37 -8.10 10.00
N ASN A 495 37.39 -9.42 9.82
CA ASN A 495 38.44 -10.15 9.11
C ASN A 495 38.40 -9.96 7.58
N SER A 496 37.48 -9.13 7.08
CA SER A 496 37.31 -8.84 5.65
C SER A 496 37.60 -7.39 5.29
N LYS A 497 38.16 -6.61 6.23
CA LYS A 497 38.71 -5.27 5.97
C LYS A 497 39.68 -5.28 4.80
N GLY A 498 39.61 -4.23 3.97
CA GLY A 498 40.40 -4.13 2.75
C GLY A 498 39.79 -4.89 1.55
N THR A 499 38.59 -5.46 1.71
CA THR A 499 37.81 -5.98 0.58
C THR A 499 37.49 -4.86 -0.38
N GLU A 500 37.71 -5.10 -1.67
CA GLU A 500 37.42 -4.17 -2.75
C GLU A 500 36.18 -4.62 -3.52
N ILE A 501 35.29 -3.67 -3.76
CA ILE A 501 34.13 -3.82 -4.62
C ILE A 501 34.25 -2.94 -5.85
N ALA A 502 33.58 -3.32 -6.92
CA ALA A 502 33.43 -2.51 -8.12
C ALA A 502 31.95 -2.35 -8.50
N ILE A 503 31.60 -1.15 -8.99
CA ILE A 503 30.34 -0.90 -9.67
C ILE A 503 30.63 -0.69 -11.15
N GLU A 504 30.02 -1.51 -12.00
CA GLU A 504 30.19 -1.49 -13.45
C GLU A 504 28.91 -0.97 -14.12
N TYR A 505 29.08 -0.02 -15.03
CA TYR A 505 28.00 0.50 -15.88
C TYR A 505 28.57 0.78 -17.28
N GLU A 506 28.11 0.04 -18.28
CA GLU A 506 28.63 0.11 -19.66
C GLU A 506 30.16 -0.04 -19.69
N ASN A 507 30.89 1.01 -20.07
CA ASN A 507 32.34 1.07 -20.13
C ASN A 507 32.98 1.76 -18.90
N GLN A 508 32.19 2.13 -17.89
CA GLN A 508 32.64 2.76 -16.66
C GLN A 508 32.74 1.72 -15.54
N ILE A 509 33.83 1.79 -14.78
CA ILE A 509 34.03 0.99 -13.57
C ILE A 509 34.56 1.92 -12.48
N ILE A 510 33.91 1.91 -11.32
CA ILE A 510 34.41 2.58 -10.11
C ILE A 510 34.71 1.53 -9.04
N TYR A 511 35.86 1.67 -8.39
CA TYR A 511 36.34 0.76 -7.35
C TYR A 511 36.27 1.42 -5.98
N LYS A 512 36.01 0.61 -4.95
CA LYS A 512 36.06 1.06 -3.56
C LYS A 512 36.59 -0.04 -2.65
N THR A 513 37.71 0.24 -2.00
CA THR A 513 38.19 -0.54 -0.86
C THR A 513 37.40 -0.16 0.40
N ILE A 514 36.98 -1.16 1.17
CA ILE A 514 36.22 -0.98 2.40
C ILE A 514 37.08 -1.43 3.59
N ASP A 515 37.66 -0.46 4.30
CA ASP A 515 38.50 -0.69 5.49
C ASP A 515 37.71 -0.59 6.80
N ASP A 516 36.51 -0.04 6.73
CA ASP A 516 35.63 0.19 7.86
C ASP A 516 34.65 -0.97 7.99
N PHE A 517 34.95 -1.89 8.91
CA PHE A 517 34.10 -3.04 9.20
C PHE A 517 32.82 -2.63 9.93
N TYR A 518 31.76 -3.38 9.70
CA TYR A 518 30.49 -3.21 10.39
C TYR A 518 29.65 -4.45 10.18
N ASP A 519 29.53 -5.32 11.19
CA ASP A 519 28.75 -6.56 11.09
C ASP A 519 27.86 -6.75 12.33
N PRO A 520 26.78 -5.96 12.45
CA PRO A 520 25.86 -6.08 13.56
C PRO A 520 25.06 -7.39 13.49
N LYS A 521 24.64 -7.89 14.66
CA LYS A 521 23.74 -9.04 14.76
C LYS A 521 22.37 -8.72 14.13
N LEU A 522 21.68 -9.77 13.70
CA LEU A 522 20.26 -9.67 13.33
C LEU A 522 19.41 -9.26 14.55
N ILE A 523 18.38 -8.48 14.30
CA ILE A 523 17.43 -7.93 15.28
C ILE A 523 15.97 -8.20 14.87
N GLY A 524 15.06 -8.05 15.83
CA GLY A 524 13.62 -8.12 15.64
C GLY A 524 13.00 -9.45 16.09
N MET A 525 13.81 -10.49 16.29
CA MET A 525 13.40 -11.80 16.82
C MET A 525 12.73 -11.67 18.19
N GLU A 526 13.27 -10.81 19.03
CA GLU A 526 12.83 -10.53 20.39
C GLU A 526 11.45 -9.86 20.47
N LYS A 527 10.93 -9.35 19.34
CA LYS A 527 9.61 -8.72 19.24
C LYS A 527 8.57 -9.62 18.56
N ASP A 528 8.98 -10.78 18.06
CA ASP A 528 8.08 -11.70 17.36
C ASP A 528 7.26 -12.54 18.33
N PHE A 529 5.94 -12.55 18.11
CA PHE A 529 5.04 -13.47 18.80
C PHE A 529 5.03 -14.87 18.19
N VAL A 530 5.39 -14.98 16.90
CA VAL A 530 5.59 -16.25 16.22
C VAL A 530 6.82 -16.17 15.32
N LYS A 531 7.53 -17.28 15.17
CA LYS A 531 8.67 -17.38 14.26
C LYS A 531 8.23 -16.97 12.85
N ARG A 532 8.88 -15.95 12.30
CA ARG A 532 8.63 -15.43 10.96
C ARG A 532 9.31 -16.28 9.87
N THR A 533 8.82 -16.16 8.63
CA THR A 533 9.47 -16.72 7.43
C THR A 533 10.16 -15.65 6.60
N GLU A 534 9.86 -14.38 6.86
CA GLU A 534 10.49 -13.22 6.28
C GLU A 534 11.88 -12.96 6.86
N SER A 535 12.63 -12.08 6.22
CA SER A 535 13.98 -11.73 6.69
C SER A 535 13.92 -11.05 8.05
N TYR A 536 14.83 -11.43 8.96
CA TYR A 536 15.24 -10.53 10.04
C TYR A 536 16.03 -9.36 9.46
N THR A 537 16.12 -8.28 10.23
CA THR A 537 16.82 -7.07 9.82
C THR A 537 18.12 -6.92 10.60
N LYS A 538 19.05 -6.14 10.08
CA LYS A 538 20.21 -5.61 10.80
C LYS A 538 20.50 -4.20 10.30
N GLU A 539 21.31 -3.47 11.04
CA GLU A 539 21.77 -2.16 10.60
C GLU A 539 22.77 -2.30 9.45
N PHE A 540 22.79 -1.32 8.55
CA PHE A 540 23.73 -1.25 7.42
C PHE A 540 24.43 0.08 7.43
N LYS A 541 25.75 0.06 7.24
CA LYS A 541 26.57 1.27 7.17
C LYS A 541 26.54 1.83 5.76
N ARG A 542 26.53 3.16 5.66
CA ARG A 542 26.57 3.88 4.39
C ARG A 542 28.01 4.24 4.04
N ILE A 543 28.42 3.98 2.80
CA ILE A 543 29.69 4.46 2.23
C ILE A 543 29.45 5.07 0.85
N ASN A 544 30.17 6.15 0.55
CA ASN A 544 30.17 6.75 -0.78
C ASN A 544 31.17 6.03 -1.69
N ILE A 545 30.69 5.53 -2.83
CA ILE A 545 31.51 4.78 -3.79
C ILE A 545 32.18 5.72 -4.79
N GLY A 546 31.45 6.75 -5.24
CA GLY A 546 31.91 7.70 -6.24
C GLY A 546 30.80 8.01 -7.24
N ASP A 547 31.19 8.45 -8.42
CA ASP A 547 30.25 8.92 -9.44
C ASP A 547 30.23 8.04 -10.68
N LEU A 548 29.04 7.90 -11.26
CA LEU A 548 28.87 7.35 -12.61
C LEU A 548 28.05 8.31 -13.46
N TYR A 549 28.37 8.37 -14.75
CA TYR A 549 27.54 9.02 -15.75
C TYR A 549 26.61 8.00 -16.39
N PHE A 550 25.30 8.19 -16.24
CA PHE A 550 24.31 7.32 -16.85
C PHE A 550 23.83 7.94 -18.16
N LYS A 551 23.93 7.20 -19.27
CA LYS A 551 23.45 7.64 -20.58
C LYS A 551 21.98 7.23 -20.74
N LYS A 552 21.14 8.13 -21.26
CA LYS A 552 19.73 7.84 -21.56
C LYS A 552 19.61 6.58 -22.41
N GLY A 553 18.70 5.68 -22.01
CA GLY A 553 18.44 4.43 -22.70
C GLY A 553 18.51 3.21 -21.79
N LEU A 554 18.57 2.05 -22.43
CA LEU A 554 18.53 0.75 -21.78
C LEU A 554 19.94 0.31 -21.44
N SER A 555 20.17 -0.13 -20.21
CA SER A 555 21.51 -0.56 -19.77
C SER A 555 21.43 -1.52 -18.59
N THR A 556 22.58 -1.94 -18.06
CA THR A 556 22.70 -2.80 -16.89
C THR A 556 23.73 -2.23 -15.93
N LEU A 557 23.36 -2.11 -14.65
CA LEU A 557 24.27 -1.74 -13.56
C LEU A 557 24.63 -2.99 -12.76
N LYS A 558 25.91 -3.24 -12.53
CA LYS A 558 26.41 -4.41 -11.80
C LYS A 558 27.23 -3.97 -10.59
N ILE A 559 27.19 -4.78 -9.53
CA ILE A 559 28.11 -4.68 -8.40
C ILE A 559 28.82 -6.02 -8.25
N LYS A 560 30.14 -6.00 -8.09
CA LYS A 560 30.93 -7.20 -7.81
C LYS A 560 31.98 -6.98 -6.72
N THR A 561 32.49 -8.06 -6.16
CA THR A 561 33.72 -8.05 -5.35
C THR A 561 34.89 -8.30 -6.28
N THR A 562 35.86 -7.39 -6.33
CA THR A 562 37.06 -7.51 -7.19
C THR A 562 38.27 -8.03 -6.44
N LYS A 563 38.31 -7.82 -5.12
CA LYS A 563 39.31 -8.41 -4.22
C LYS A 563 38.66 -8.73 -2.88
N LYS A 564 38.50 -10.01 -2.55
CA LYS A 564 37.92 -10.49 -1.31
C LYS A 564 39.00 -10.74 -0.27
N ILE A 565 38.87 -10.11 0.89
CA ILE A 565 39.69 -10.42 2.07
C ILE A 565 38.88 -11.29 3.03
N GLY A 566 39.54 -12.30 3.62
CA GLY A 566 38.90 -13.24 4.53
C GLY A 566 37.91 -14.17 3.84
N GLU A 567 36.93 -14.68 4.60
CA GLU A 567 36.03 -15.73 4.11
C GLU A 567 34.89 -15.19 3.23
N LYS A 568 34.38 -13.99 3.50
CA LYS A 568 33.16 -13.43 2.90
C LYS A 568 33.31 -11.92 2.66
N SER A 569 32.83 -11.43 1.52
CA SER A 569 32.70 -10.00 1.21
C SER A 569 31.46 -9.39 1.90
N ILE A 570 30.98 -8.25 1.41
CA ILE A 570 29.87 -7.50 1.99
C ILE A 570 28.55 -8.29 2.00
N ASP A 571 27.67 -7.95 2.94
CA ASP A 571 26.23 -8.08 2.69
C ASP A 571 25.71 -6.79 2.07
N PHE A 572 24.92 -6.92 1.01
CA PHE A 572 24.37 -5.82 0.24
C PHE A 572 22.91 -5.55 0.62
N ARG A 573 22.57 -4.30 0.96
CA ARG A 573 21.19 -3.90 1.25
C ARG A 573 20.54 -3.01 0.21
N LEU A 574 21.26 -1.98 -0.23
CA LEU A 574 20.71 -0.87 -1.01
C LEU A 574 21.83 -0.08 -1.70
N LEU A 575 21.62 0.29 -2.96
CA LEU A 575 22.28 1.44 -3.59
C LEU A 575 21.33 2.64 -3.60
N ILE A 576 21.90 3.83 -3.38
CA ILE A 576 21.21 5.10 -3.61
C ILE A 576 21.97 5.87 -4.68
N LEU A 577 21.27 6.18 -5.77
CA LEU A 577 21.78 7.08 -6.81
C LEU A 577 21.32 8.50 -6.48
N LYS A 578 22.26 9.32 -6.02
CA LYS A 578 22.03 10.73 -5.69
C LYS A 578 22.34 11.60 -6.89
N LYS A 579 21.34 12.34 -7.35
CA LYS A 579 21.56 13.36 -8.38
C LYS A 579 22.40 14.50 -7.81
N TYR A 580 23.29 15.03 -8.64
CA TYR A 580 23.92 16.31 -8.39
C TYR A 580 22.87 17.42 -8.57
N ASN A 581 22.70 18.27 -7.55
CA ASN A 581 21.91 19.48 -7.73
C ASN A 581 22.71 20.43 -8.63
N GLU A 582 22.22 20.70 -9.84
CA GLU A 582 22.76 21.75 -10.72
C GLU A 582 22.60 23.18 -10.13
N LYS A 583 22.01 23.32 -8.93
CA LYS A 583 21.91 24.58 -8.19
C LYS A 583 23.07 24.85 -7.21
N SER A 584 24.17 24.10 -7.31
CA SER A 584 25.36 24.27 -6.46
C SER A 584 26.66 24.42 -7.26
N SER A 585 26.55 24.91 -8.50
CA SER A 585 27.68 25.43 -9.29
C SER A 585 27.54 26.93 -9.49
#